data_AF-A0A4Q2ZPR4-F1
#
_entry.id   AF-A0A4Q2ZPR4-F1
#
_cell.length_a   1.000
_cell.length_b   1.000
_cell.length_c   1.000
_cell.angle_alpha   90.00
_cell.angle_beta   90.00
_cell.angle_gamma   90.00
#
_symmetry.space_group_name_H-M   'P 1'
#
loop_
_entity.id
_entity.type
_entity.pdbx_description
1 polymer ?
#
loop_
_entity_poly.entity_id
_entity_poly.type
_entity_poly.pdbx_seq_one_letter_code
_entity_poly.pdbx_strand_id
1 'polypeptide(L)'
;VLGLSFGGDERDVGLPDLRGRVPIGGNPPGGFGQGTLTMTWLIATNSGGEAPMLGMIVPFGGDFAPAGWAICDGTLIPISANVALFEAIGTAFGGNPQVYFALPNLTNAAPIGAGGNIAVGNQVPGPIAGLGLNYLICTSGPVAPAAGNGSLPPTGGYVGQVVASAAAQIPSGWSLCDGSLIATSANPALFELIGYTYGGDRRSNFALPDLRGKMLPGT
;
A
#
# COMPACT_ATOMS: atom_id res chain seq x y z
N VAL A 1 -10.56 -16.70 10.23
CA VAL A 1 -9.66 -16.88 11.40
C VAL A 1 -9.14 -15.50 11.83
N LEU A 2 -10.04 -14.61 12.29
CA LEU A 2 -9.61 -13.37 12.97
C LEU A 2 -9.50 -13.61 14.50
N GLY A 3 -10.02 -14.75 14.98
CA GLY A 3 -9.96 -15.18 16.37
C GLY A 3 -10.51 -14.13 17.34
N LEU A 4 -9.98 -14.13 18.56
CA LEU A 4 -10.16 -13.06 19.54
C LEU A 4 -9.04 -12.00 19.44
N SER A 5 -8.21 -12.06 18.39
CA SER A 5 -7.00 -11.22 18.23
C SER A 5 -7.29 -9.72 18.19
N PHE A 6 -8.54 -9.35 17.90
CA PHE A 6 -9.03 -7.96 17.93
C PHE A 6 -10.17 -7.77 18.95
N GLY A 7 -10.22 -8.59 20.00
CA GLY A 7 -11.14 -8.42 21.13
C GLY A 7 -12.56 -8.96 20.92
N GLY A 8 -12.74 -9.98 20.07
CA GLY A 8 -14.01 -10.71 20.00
C GLY A 8 -14.29 -11.50 21.28
N ASP A 9 -15.54 -11.93 21.48
CA ASP A 9 -16.02 -12.64 22.68
C ASP A 9 -16.61 -14.02 22.36
N GLU A 10 -16.12 -14.67 21.29
CA GLU A 10 -16.58 -15.96 20.75
C GLU A 10 -18.01 -15.95 20.17
N ARG A 11 -18.79 -14.89 20.41
CA ARG A 11 -20.11 -14.65 19.79
C ARG A 11 -20.02 -13.58 18.71
N ASP A 12 -19.22 -12.55 18.95
CA ASP A 12 -18.92 -11.50 18.00
C ASP A 12 -17.44 -11.53 17.57
N VAL A 13 -17.20 -11.31 16.27
CA VAL A 13 -15.85 -11.21 15.72
C VAL A 13 -15.31 -9.82 16.00
N GLY A 14 -14.17 -9.74 16.71
CA GLY A 14 -13.43 -8.49 16.84
C GLY A 14 -12.85 -8.08 15.48
N LEU A 15 -13.14 -6.86 15.05
CA LEU A 15 -12.58 -6.30 13.81
C LEU A 15 -11.38 -5.38 14.12
N PRO A 16 -10.33 -5.38 13.29
CA PRO A 16 -9.22 -4.43 13.43
C PRO A 16 -9.72 -2.97 13.39
N ASP A 17 -9.38 -2.16 14.40
CA ASP A 17 -9.65 -0.72 14.43
C ASP A 17 -8.37 0.08 14.14
N LEU A 18 -8.28 0.64 12.93
CA LEU A 18 -7.13 1.41 12.47
C LEU A 18 -7.21 2.90 12.80
N ARG A 19 -8.31 3.39 13.39
CA ARG A 19 -8.49 4.82 13.63
C ARG A 19 -7.40 5.35 14.57
N GLY A 20 -6.63 6.32 14.09
CA GLY A 20 -5.50 6.91 14.82
C GLY A 20 -4.31 5.97 15.01
N ARG A 21 -4.26 4.84 14.29
CA ARG A 21 -3.21 3.82 14.44
C ARG A 21 -2.47 3.58 13.13
N VAL A 22 -1.16 3.32 13.25
CA VAL A 22 -0.32 2.87 12.13
C VAL A 22 -0.31 1.35 12.08
N PRO A 23 -0.67 0.72 10.94
CA PRO A 23 -0.50 -0.71 10.77
C PRO A 23 0.98 -1.09 10.70
N ILE A 24 1.40 -2.08 11.47
CA ILE A 24 2.78 -2.59 11.52
C ILE A 24 2.77 -4.09 11.29
N GLY A 25 3.74 -4.61 10.53
CA GLY A 25 3.83 -6.05 10.27
C GLY A 25 4.18 -6.88 11.49
N GLY A 26 3.59 -8.06 11.62
CA GLY A 26 3.97 -9.07 12.62
C GLY A 26 3.33 -8.88 13.99
N ASN A 27 3.79 -9.68 14.96
CA ASN A 27 3.32 -9.69 16.35
C ASN A 27 4.49 -9.37 17.31
N PRO A 28 4.87 -8.10 17.50
CA PRO A 28 5.96 -7.76 18.38
C PRO A 28 5.54 -7.97 19.84
N PRO A 29 6.31 -8.72 20.65
CA PRO A 29 6.08 -8.78 22.08
C PRO A 29 6.32 -7.39 22.67
N GLY A 30 5.31 -6.84 23.37
CA GLY A 30 5.48 -5.60 24.14
C GLY A 30 4.87 -4.34 23.52
N GLY A 31 4.20 -4.42 22.37
CA GLY A 31 3.27 -3.40 21.84
C GLY A 31 3.88 -2.02 21.59
N PHE A 32 3.87 -1.55 20.35
CA PHE A 32 4.34 -0.19 19.99
C PHE A 32 3.38 0.94 20.48
N GLY A 33 2.73 0.76 21.63
CA GLY A 33 1.81 1.70 22.25
C GLY A 33 0.44 1.76 21.58
N GLN A 34 -0.44 2.61 22.13
CA GLN A 34 -1.82 2.81 21.68
C GLN A 34 -1.95 3.28 20.21
N GLY A 35 -0.87 3.80 19.62
CA GLY A 35 -0.83 4.37 18.26
C GLY A 35 -0.52 3.37 17.15
N THR A 36 -0.49 2.07 17.43
CA THR A 36 -0.15 1.05 16.43
C THR A 36 -1.13 -0.12 16.45
N LEU A 37 -1.24 -0.79 15.30
CA LEU A 37 -2.02 -2.02 15.16
C LEU A 37 -1.20 -3.05 14.38
N THR A 38 -1.03 -4.23 14.95
CA THR A 38 -0.34 -5.34 14.31
C THR A 38 -1.21 -5.95 13.21
N MET A 39 -0.68 -6.02 12.00
CA MET A 39 -1.34 -6.58 10.82
C MET A 39 -0.37 -7.45 10.05
N THR A 40 -0.86 -8.30 9.17
CA THR A 40 -0.04 -8.98 8.16
C THR A 40 -0.01 -8.10 6.92
N TRP A 41 1.16 -7.79 6.39
CA TRP A 41 1.26 -7.09 5.11
C TRP A 41 1.30 -8.12 3.98
N LEU A 42 0.45 -7.91 2.96
CA LEU A 42 0.42 -8.76 1.78
C LEU A 42 0.86 -7.97 0.55
N ILE A 43 1.53 -8.65 -0.39
CA ILE A 43 1.86 -8.15 -1.73
C ILE A 43 1.08 -8.94 -2.78
N ALA A 44 0.51 -8.23 -3.75
CA ALA A 44 -0.18 -8.83 -4.89
C ALA A 44 0.82 -9.49 -5.84
N THR A 45 0.68 -10.81 -6.03
CA THR A 45 1.52 -11.61 -6.94
C THR A 45 0.90 -11.80 -8.33
N ASN A 46 -0.37 -11.40 -8.48
CA ASN A 46 -1.07 -11.30 -9.76
C ASN A 46 -1.84 -9.97 -9.85
N SER A 47 -2.35 -9.65 -11.03
CA SER A 47 -3.25 -8.51 -11.26
C SER A 47 -4.60 -9.00 -11.80
N GLY A 48 -5.69 -8.38 -11.35
CA GLY A 48 -7.07 -8.69 -11.74
C GLY A 48 -7.92 -9.27 -10.61
N GLY A 49 -9.18 -8.87 -10.53
CA GLY A 49 -10.19 -9.37 -9.57
C GLY A 49 -9.95 -8.94 -8.13
N GLU A 50 -8.93 -9.53 -7.49
CA GLU A 50 -8.63 -9.38 -6.05
C GLU A 50 -7.60 -8.28 -5.78
N ALA A 51 -6.73 -7.98 -6.75
CA ALA A 51 -5.73 -6.92 -6.66
C ALA A 51 -5.77 -6.02 -7.90
N PRO A 52 -5.81 -4.69 -7.72
CA PRO A 52 -5.92 -3.74 -8.83
C PRO A 52 -4.64 -3.63 -9.65
N MET A 53 -3.48 -3.93 -9.06
CA MET A 53 -2.18 -3.95 -9.72
C MET A 53 -1.22 -4.95 -9.10
N LEU A 54 -0.28 -5.43 -9.90
CA LEU A 54 0.83 -6.26 -9.46
C LEU A 54 1.76 -5.47 -8.52
N GLY A 55 2.24 -6.08 -7.45
CA GLY A 55 3.15 -5.43 -6.51
C GLY A 55 2.49 -4.43 -5.56
N MET A 56 1.15 -4.30 -5.60
CA MET A 56 0.39 -3.58 -4.58
C MET A 56 0.57 -4.22 -3.21
N ILE A 57 0.66 -3.39 -2.18
CA ILE A 57 0.79 -3.81 -0.79
C ILE A 57 -0.42 -3.34 0.01
N VAL A 58 -0.99 -4.25 0.80
CA VAL A 58 -2.16 -3.99 1.66
C VAL A 58 -1.97 -4.56 3.07
N PRO A 59 -2.58 -3.93 4.09
CA PRO A 59 -2.71 -4.54 5.40
C PRO A 59 -3.81 -5.61 5.38
N PHE A 60 -3.56 -6.74 6.03
CA PHE A 60 -4.46 -7.88 6.14
C PHE A 60 -4.59 -8.29 7.61
N GLY A 61 -5.84 -8.50 8.06
CA GLY A 61 -6.14 -8.83 9.45
C GLY A 61 -5.92 -10.31 9.81
N GLY A 62 -5.65 -11.17 8.84
CA GLY A 62 -5.37 -12.60 9.05
C GLY A 62 -3.88 -12.93 9.04
N ASP A 63 -3.57 -14.20 9.22
CA ASP A 63 -2.23 -14.77 9.37
C ASP A 63 -1.78 -15.64 8.18
N PHE A 64 -2.59 -15.70 7.11
CA PHE A 64 -2.30 -16.46 5.89
C PHE A 64 -2.39 -15.57 4.65
N ALA A 65 -1.71 -15.94 3.57
CA ALA A 65 -1.87 -15.30 2.27
C ALA A 65 -2.93 -16.04 1.42
N PRO A 66 -4.00 -15.36 0.98
CA PRO A 66 -4.92 -15.89 -0.02
C PRO A 66 -4.23 -16.14 -1.38
N ALA A 67 -4.89 -16.88 -2.27
CA ALA A 67 -4.41 -17.02 -3.65
C ALA A 67 -4.27 -15.65 -4.34
N GLY A 68 -3.19 -15.46 -5.08
CA GLY A 68 -2.85 -14.17 -5.72
C GLY A 68 -2.13 -13.17 -4.80
N TRP A 69 -1.89 -13.55 -3.55
CA TRP A 69 -1.16 -12.75 -2.57
C TRP A 69 0.00 -13.54 -1.97
N ALA A 70 1.00 -12.82 -1.46
CA ALA A 70 2.07 -13.36 -0.65
C ALA A 70 2.32 -12.47 0.57
N ILE A 71 2.87 -13.03 1.64
CA ILE A 71 3.21 -12.27 2.85
C ILE A 71 4.49 -11.46 2.58
N CYS A 72 4.49 -10.20 3.02
CA CYS A 72 5.66 -9.31 2.98
C CYS A 72 6.61 -9.60 4.17
N ASP A 73 7.27 -10.75 4.16
CA ASP A 73 8.20 -11.21 5.21
C ASP A 73 9.67 -11.28 4.76
N GLY A 74 9.98 -10.88 3.53
CA GLY A 74 11.33 -10.99 2.97
C GLY A 74 11.65 -12.33 2.31
N THR A 75 10.67 -13.23 2.15
CA THR A 75 10.88 -14.54 1.52
C THR A 75 11.48 -14.43 0.12
N LEU A 76 12.43 -15.32 -0.19
CA LEU A 76 13.00 -15.49 -1.53
C LEU A 76 12.09 -16.35 -2.39
N ILE A 77 11.71 -15.83 -3.57
CA ILE A 77 10.81 -16.48 -4.50
C ILE A 77 11.53 -16.73 -5.84
N PRO A 78 11.32 -17.90 -6.48
CA PRO A 78 11.93 -18.20 -7.78
C PRO A 78 11.37 -17.29 -8.88
N ILE A 79 12.29 -16.69 -9.66
CA ILE A 79 11.95 -15.82 -10.79
C ILE A 79 11.17 -16.60 -11.85
N SER A 80 11.53 -17.86 -12.11
CA SER A 80 10.92 -18.69 -13.15
C SER A 80 9.41 -18.89 -13.00
N ALA A 81 8.90 -18.82 -11.76
CA ALA A 81 7.46 -18.96 -11.47
C ALA A 81 6.75 -17.60 -11.30
N ASN A 82 7.49 -16.49 -11.21
CA ASN A 82 6.96 -15.16 -10.85
C ASN A 82 7.58 -14.05 -11.70
N VAL A 83 7.76 -14.30 -13.00
CA VAL A 83 8.44 -13.40 -13.94
C VAL A 83 7.83 -12.00 -13.92
N ALA A 84 6.50 -11.89 -14.00
CA ALA A 84 5.82 -10.59 -13.99
C ALA A 84 6.10 -9.80 -12.71
N LEU A 85 6.06 -10.46 -11.54
CA LEU A 85 6.31 -9.79 -10.26
C LEU A 85 7.76 -9.33 -10.16
N PHE A 86 8.70 -10.16 -10.62
CA PHE A 86 10.11 -9.79 -10.72
C PHE A 86 10.33 -8.61 -11.67
N GLU A 87 9.66 -8.55 -12.82
CA GLU A 87 9.74 -7.39 -13.73
C GLU A 87 9.25 -6.10 -13.08
N ALA A 88 8.27 -6.17 -12.18
CA ALA A 88 7.71 -5.01 -11.50
C ALA A 88 8.58 -4.50 -10.32
N ILE A 89 9.08 -5.40 -9.48
CA ILE A 89 9.78 -5.02 -8.22
C ILE A 89 11.30 -5.24 -8.27
N GLY A 90 11.78 -6.04 -9.21
CA GLY A 90 13.19 -6.38 -9.39
C GLY A 90 13.82 -7.01 -8.14
N THR A 91 15.06 -6.63 -7.87
CA THR A 91 15.83 -7.05 -6.68
C THR A 91 15.91 -5.94 -5.63
N ALA A 92 14.98 -4.98 -5.63
CA ALA A 92 15.00 -3.85 -4.69
C ALA A 92 15.00 -4.29 -3.22
N PHE A 93 14.46 -5.47 -2.93
CA PHE A 93 14.38 -6.05 -1.59
C PHE A 93 15.40 -7.17 -1.35
N GLY A 94 16.29 -7.44 -2.32
CA GLY A 94 17.32 -8.48 -2.27
C GLY A 94 17.10 -9.66 -3.24
N GLY A 95 17.92 -10.69 -3.08
CA GLY A 95 17.94 -11.88 -3.94
C GLY A 95 19.08 -11.89 -4.97
N ASN A 96 19.08 -12.90 -5.85
CA ASN A 96 19.97 -13.01 -7.00
C ASN A 96 19.16 -12.84 -8.30
N PRO A 97 19.43 -11.81 -9.12
CA PRO A 97 18.66 -11.48 -10.32
C PRO A 97 18.61 -12.59 -11.38
N GLN A 98 19.35 -13.69 -11.23
CA GLN A 98 19.32 -14.84 -12.13
C GLN A 98 18.36 -15.96 -11.71
N VAL A 99 18.06 -16.09 -10.40
CA VAL A 99 17.33 -17.27 -9.89
C VAL A 99 16.20 -16.90 -8.93
N TYR A 100 16.44 -15.98 -7.98
CA TYR A 100 15.50 -15.65 -6.91
C TYR A 100 15.47 -14.15 -6.65
N PHE A 101 14.31 -13.60 -6.31
CA PHE A 101 14.19 -12.24 -5.79
C PHE A 101 13.50 -12.29 -4.43
N ALA A 102 13.78 -11.30 -3.59
CA ALA A 102 13.14 -11.20 -2.28
C ALA A 102 11.85 -10.39 -2.37
N LEU A 103 10.85 -10.77 -1.58
CA LEU A 103 9.70 -9.93 -1.30
C LEU A 103 10.07 -8.79 -0.34
N PRO A 104 9.26 -7.73 -0.25
CA PRO A 104 9.37 -6.73 0.80
C PRO A 104 9.32 -7.38 2.18
N ASN A 105 10.18 -6.93 3.10
CA ASN A 105 10.12 -7.34 4.51
C ASN A 105 9.50 -6.22 5.34
N LEU A 106 8.22 -6.38 5.67
CA LEU A 106 7.46 -5.47 6.53
C LEU A 106 7.29 -6.01 7.95
N THR A 107 8.01 -7.08 8.32
CA THR A 107 7.96 -7.62 9.68
C THR A 107 8.51 -6.58 10.67
N ASN A 108 7.71 -6.23 11.67
CA ASN A 108 7.96 -5.15 12.64
C ASN A 108 8.19 -3.77 12.00
N ALA A 109 7.70 -3.57 10.77
CA ALA A 109 7.83 -2.32 10.03
C ALA A 109 6.49 -1.89 9.43
N ALA A 110 6.43 -0.60 9.07
CA ALA A 110 5.32 0.00 8.33
C ALA A 110 5.81 0.52 6.97
N PRO A 111 4.95 0.56 5.94
CA PRO A 111 5.23 1.28 4.71
C PRO A 111 5.48 2.77 4.98
N ILE A 112 6.62 3.26 4.51
CA ILE A 112 6.95 4.69 4.48
C ILE A 112 7.16 5.14 3.05
N GLY A 113 6.62 6.31 2.69
CA GLY A 113 6.68 6.79 1.32
C GLY A 113 8.12 7.00 0.85
N ALA A 114 8.50 6.33 -0.22
CA ALA A 114 9.77 6.52 -0.90
C ALA A 114 9.81 7.89 -1.59
N GLY A 115 11.02 8.46 -1.73
CA GLY A 115 11.27 9.76 -2.34
C GLY A 115 12.32 10.56 -1.59
N GLY A 116 12.96 11.52 -2.27
CA GLY A 116 13.97 12.43 -1.72
C GLY A 116 15.22 11.70 -1.19
N ASN A 117 15.13 11.21 0.04
CA ASN A 117 16.22 10.55 0.79
C ASN A 117 15.95 9.06 1.09
N ILE A 118 14.75 8.55 0.76
CA ILE A 118 14.36 7.16 1.04
C ILE A 118 14.13 6.45 -0.29
N ALA A 119 14.98 5.50 -0.64
CA ALA A 119 14.80 4.66 -1.81
C ALA A 119 13.81 3.52 -1.52
N VAL A 120 13.16 3.01 -2.57
CA VAL A 120 12.35 1.79 -2.47
C VAL A 120 13.26 0.63 -2.03
N GLY A 121 12.80 -0.17 -1.07
CA GLY A 121 13.57 -1.30 -0.52
C GLY A 121 14.47 -0.93 0.67
N ASN A 122 14.73 0.35 0.93
CA ASN A 122 15.54 0.77 2.06
C ASN A 122 14.74 0.77 3.36
N GLN A 123 15.33 0.19 4.41
CA GLN A 123 14.83 0.28 5.77
C GLN A 123 15.20 1.64 6.38
N VAL A 124 14.24 2.25 7.07
CA VAL A 124 14.37 3.50 7.80
C VAL A 124 14.22 3.20 9.29
N PRO A 125 15.27 3.41 10.10
CA PRO A 125 15.19 3.17 11.53
C PRO A 125 14.30 4.23 12.20
N GLY A 126 13.59 3.82 13.26
CA GLY A 126 12.74 4.70 14.05
C GLY A 126 12.03 3.94 15.17
N PRO A 127 11.24 4.62 16.02
CA PRO A 127 10.39 3.96 17.02
C PRO A 127 9.43 2.94 16.40
N ILE A 128 8.99 3.25 15.16
CA ILE A 128 8.39 2.31 14.23
C ILE A 128 9.36 2.24 13.04
N ALA A 129 9.85 1.05 12.71
CA ALA A 129 10.70 0.88 11.53
C ALA A 129 9.87 1.13 10.25
N GLY A 130 10.47 1.77 9.26
CA GLY A 130 9.84 2.03 7.97
C GLY A 130 10.51 1.23 6.84
N LEU A 131 9.73 0.67 5.92
CA LEU A 131 10.26 0.20 4.63
C LEU A 131 9.85 1.15 3.52
N GLY A 132 10.83 1.67 2.77
CA GLY A 132 10.59 2.56 1.64
C GLY A 132 9.77 1.90 0.54
N LEU A 133 8.59 2.46 0.26
CA LEU A 133 7.65 1.99 -0.75
C LEU A 133 7.03 3.17 -1.50
N ASN A 134 6.65 2.98 -2.76
CA ASN A 134 5.98 4.02 -3.51
C ASN A 134 4.52 4.13 -3.04
N TYR A 135 4.05 5.34 -2.71
CA TYR A 135 2.62 5.59 -2.58
C TYR A 135 2.07 6.11 -3.90
N LEU A 136 1.03 5.45 -4.39
CA LEU A 136 0.37 5.79 -5.65
C LEU A 136 -1.08 6.18 -5.38
N ILE A 137 -1.57 7.17 -6.10
CA ILE A 137 -2.98 7.57 -6.15
C ILE A 137 -3.57 7.18 -7.51
N CYS A 138 -4.75 6.58 -7.50
CA CYS A 138 -5.47 6.25 -8.72
C CYS A 138 -6.07 7.51 -9.32
N THR A 139 -5.72 7.80 -10.57
CA THR A 139 -6.15 8.98 -11.32
C THR A 139 -7.20 8.64 -12.37
N SER A 140 -7.33 7.38 -12.76
CA SER A 140 -8.35 6.91 -13.70
C SER A 140 -9.07 5.68 -13.20
N GLY A 141 -10.39 5.65 -13.33
CA GLY A 141 -11.23 4.53 -12.93
C GLY A 141 -12.64 4.99 -12.61
N PRO A 142 -13.50 4.11 -12.09
CA PRO A 142 -14.77 4.52 -11.54
C PRO A 142 -14.56 5.39 -10.28
N VAL A 143 -15.52 6.27 -10.00
CA VAL A 143 -15.63 6.93 -8.69
C VAL A 143 -16.21 5.92 -7.71
N ALA A 144 -15.65 5.84 -6.51
CA ALA A 144 -16.14 4.94 -5.48
C ALA A 144 -17.63 5.24 -5.15
N PRO A 145 -18.49 4.23 -5.04
CA PRO A 145 -19.87 4.45 -4.60
C PRO A 145 -19.86 5.02 -3.18
N ALA A 146 -20.66 6.06 -2.93
CA ALA A 146 -20.73 6.75 -1.64
C ALA A 146 -21.05 5.83 -0.44
N ALA A 147 -21.65 4.67 -0.70
CA ALA A 147 -21.99 3.67 0.31
C ALA A 147 -20.83 2.77 0.77
N GLY A 148 -19.64 2.85 0.14
CA GLY A 148 -18.44 2.14 0.60
C GLY A 148 -18.65 0.63 0.80
N ASN A 149 -19.17 -0.06 -0.21
CA ASN A 149 -19.53 -1.49 -0.12
C ASN A 149 -18.33 -2.45 -0.08
N GLY A 150 -17.10 -1.96 0.08
CA GLY A 150 -15.87 -2.76 0.15
C GLY A 150 -15.51 -3.50 -1.15
N SER A 151 -16.27 -3.35 -2.22
CA SER A 151 -15.96 -3.97 -3.52
C SER A 151 -14.92 -3.13 -4.23
N LEU A 152 -13.76 -3.70 -4.53
CA LEU A 152 -12.84 -3.11 -5.52
C LEU A 152 -13.44 -3.21 -6.93
N PRO A 153 -13.12 -2.29 -7.84
CA PRO A 153 -13.50 -2.47 -9.23
C PRO A 153 -12.74 -3.68 -9.82
N PRO A 154 -13.32 -4.39 -10.80
CA PRO A 154 -12.69 -5.59 -11.39
C PRO A 154 -11.30 -5.34 -12.01
N THR A 155 -10.99 -4.08 -12.34
CA THR A 155 -9.72 -3.67 -12.93
C THR A 155 -9.37 -2.27 -12.45
N GLY A 156 -8.11 -2.04 -12.09
CA GLY A 156 -7.63 -0.76 -11.59
C GLY A 156 -8.17 -0.42 -10.21
N GLY A 157 -8.11 0.85 -9.82
CA GLY A 157 -8.61 1.35 -8.53
C GLY A 157 -9.80 2.28 -8.70
N TYR A 158 -10.37 2.70 -7.58
CA TYR A 158 -11.27 3.86 -7.60
C TYR A 158 -10.46 5.14 -7.69
N VAL A 159 -10.95 6.12 -8.44
CA VAL A 159 -10.33 7.45 -8.50
C VAL A 159 -10.17 8.00 -7.08
N GLY A 160 -8.96 8.45 -6.75
CA GLY A 160 -8.59 8.95 -5.43
C GLY A 160 -8.10 7.89 -4.45
N GLN A 161 -8.19 6.59 -4.78
CA GLN A 161 -7.64 5.53 -3.94
C GLN A 161 -6.12 5.66 -3.84
N VAL A 162 -5.59 5.62 -2.61
CA VAL A 162 -4.16 5.61 -2.34
C VAL A 162 -3.73 4.20 -1.93
N VAL A 163 -2.62 3.71 -2.51
CA VAL A 163 -2.07 2.38 -2.23
C VAL A 163 -0.55 2.44 -2.06
N ALA A 164 0.00 1.55 -1.23
CA ALA A 164 1.43 1.28 -1.21
C ALA A 164 1.78 0.31 -2.35
N SER A 165 2.94 0.51 -2.97
CA SER A 165 3.44 -0.33 -4.06
C SER A 165 4.94 -0.57 -3.92
N ALA A 166 5.33 -1.82 -4.09
CA ALA A 166 6.72 -2.23 -4.24
C ALA A 166 7.23 -2.07 -5.68
N ALA A 167 6.34 -1.83 -6.64
CA ALA A 167 6.71 -1.70 -8.04
C ALA A 167 7.50 -0.41 -8.31
N ALA A 168 8.54 -0.52 -9.12
CA ALA A 168 9.32 0.62 -9.56
C ALA A 168 8.64 1.40 -10.69
N GLN A 169 7.86 0.71 -11.53
CA GLN A 169 7.12 1.32 -12.63
C GLN A 169 5.73 1.75 -12.18
N ILE A 170 5.31 2.94 -12.60
CA ILE A 170 3.97 3.49 -12.31
C ILE A 170 3.03 3.03 -13.42
N PRO A 171 1.97 2.23 -13.12
CA PRO A 171 1.01 1.81 -14.12
C PRO A 171 0.20 2.98 -14.67
N SER A 172 -0.36 2.80 -15.88
CA SER A 172 -1.34 3.74 -16.43
C SER A 172 -2.53 3.91 -15.48
N GLY A 173 -3.03 5.13 -15.34
CA GLY A 173 -4.13 5.45 -14.43
C GLY A 173 -3.74 5.62 -12.96
N TRP A 174 -2.43 5.63 -12.68
CA TRP A 174 -1.88 5.90 -11.36
C TRP A 174 -0.84 7.02 -11.42
N SER A 175 -0.63 7.70 -10.31
CA SER A 175 0.39 8.75 -10.18
C SER A 175 1.03 8.69 -8.80
N LEU A 176 2.28 9.14 -8.68
CA LEU A 176 2.96 9.19 -7.40
C LEU A 176 2.30 10.20 -6.47
N CYS A 177 2.22 9.85 -5.19
CA CYS A 177 1.88 10.79 -4.12
C CYS A 177 3.12 11.61 -3.72
N ASP A 178 3.61 12.45 -4.64
CA ASP A 178 4.83 13.26 -4.49
C ASP A 178 4.59 14.78 -4.46
N GLY A 179 3.33 15.21 -4.41
CA GLY A 179 2.95 16.63 -4.46
C GLY A 179 2.92 17.23 -5.87
N SER A 180 3.05 16.43 -6.93
CA SER A 180 2.98 16.90 -8.31
C SER A 180 1.67 17.64 -8.63
N LEU A 181 1.79 18.65 -9.52
CA LEU A 181 0.66 19.44 -10.00
C LEU A 181 0.03 18.77 -11.22
N ILE A 182 -1.28 18.58 -11.19
CA ILE A 182 -2.09 18.03 -12.27
C ILE A 182 -3.12 19.06 -12.71
N ALA A 183 -3.34 19.15 -14.02
CA ALA A 183 -4.37 20.02 -14.58
C ALA A 183 -5.77 19.51 -14.22
N THR A 184 -6.61 20.41 -13.74
CA THR A 184 -8.04 20.18 -13.43
C THR A 184 -8.81 19.61 -14.62
N SER A 185 -8.49 20.06 -15.84
CA SER A 185 -9.08 19.56 -17.07
C SER A 185 -8.63 18.15 -17.46
N ALA A 186 -7.44 17.73 -17.01
CA ALA A 186 -6.91 16.39 -17.32
C ALA A 186 -7.55 15.31 -16.44
N ASN A 187 -7.88 15.62 -15.19
CA ASN A 187 -8.48 14.67 -14.24
C ASN A 187 -9.61 15.33 -13.43
N PRO A 188 -10.77 15.64 -14.07
CA PRO A 188 -11.87 16.33 -13.41
C PRO A 188 -12.47 15.53 -12.26
N ALA A 189 -12.62 14.21 -12.42
CA ALA A 189 -13.16 13.33 -11.37
C ALA A 189 -12.28 13.30 -10.11
N LEU A 190 -10.95 13.31 -10.27
CA LEU A 190 -10.03 13.37 -9.14
C LEU A 190 -10.09 14.75 -8.47
N PHE A 191 -10.19 15.82 -9.26
CA PHE A 191 -10.31 17.17 -8.74
C PHE A 191 -11.60 17.37 -7.94
N GLU A 192 -12.73 16.80 -8.35
CA GLU A 192 -13.97 16.84 -7.57
C GLU A 192 -13.81 16.20 -6.18
N LEU A 193 -12.93 15.21 -6.05
CA LEU A 193 -12.72 14.48 -4.81
C LEU A 193 -11.77 15.18 -3.85
N ILE A 194 -10.61 15.66 -4.33
CA ILE A 194 -9.56 16.22 -3.46
C ILE A 194 -9.46 17.75 -3.54
N GLY A 195 -10.02 18.37 -4.57
CA GLY A 195 -9.96 19.82 -4.80
C GLY A 195 -8.54 20.37 -4.72
N TYR A 196 -8.39 21.51 -4.06
CA TYR A 196 -7.10 22.15 -3.77
C TYR A 196 -6.52 21.78 -2.40
N THR A 197 -7.00 20.68 -1.77
CA THR A 197 -6.64 20.32 -0.38
C THR A 197 -5.12 20.20 -0.18
N TYR A 198 -4.41 19.69 -1.19
CA TYR A 198 -2.95 19.52 -1.15
C TYR A 198 -2.18 20.66 -1.83
N GLY A 199 -2.88 21.70 -2.27
CA GLY A 199 -2.30 22.85 -2.98
C GLY A 199 -2.77 22.96 -4.44
N GLY A 200 -2.06 23.78 -5.19
CA GLY A 200 -2.42 24.16 -6.56
C GLY A 200 -2.46 25.67 -6.77
N ASP A 201 -2.82 26.08 -7.97
CA ASP A 201 -2.92 27.50 -8.38
C ASP A 201 -4.31 28.11 -8.16
N ARG A 202 -5.26 27.32 -7.63
CA ARG A 202 -6.68 27.68 -7.45
C ARG A 202 -7.39 28.13 -8.74
N ARG A 203 -6.87 27.74 -9.90
CA ARG A 203 -7.40 28.11 -11.22
C ARG A 203 -7.44 26.94 -12.18
N SER A 204 -6.29 26.35 -12.46
CA SER A 204 -6.10 25.36 -13.53
C SER A 204 -5.43 24.08 -13.07
N ASN A 205 -4.67 24.11 -11.96
CA ASN A 205 -3.88 22.99 -11.48
C ASN A 205 -4.11 22.75 -10.00
N PHE A 206 -4.28 21.49 -9.62
CA PHE A 206 -4.36 21.03 -8.23
C PHE A 206 -3.16 20.12 -7.93
N ALA A 207 -2.75 20.06 -6.67
CA ALA A 207 -1.65 19.19 -6.25
C ALA A 207 -2.16 17.83 -5.77
N LEU A 208 -1.38 16.78 -6.04
CA LEU A 208 -1.56 15.47 -5.41
C LEU A 208 -1.05 15.48 -3.95
N PRO A 209 -1.45 14.51 -3.11
CA PRO A 209 -0.84 14.34 -1.79
C PRO A 209 0.67 14.16 -1.89
N ASP A 210 1.44 14.73 -0.94
CA ASP A 210 2.86 14.42 -0.77
C ASP A 210 3.05 13.48 0.44
N LEU A 211 3.27 12.20 0.13
CA LEU A 211 3.43 11.12 1.12
C LEU A 211 4.87 10.65 1.28
N ARG A 212 5.83 11.32 0.63
CA ARG A 212 7.25 10.99 0.75
C ARG A 212 7.71 11.19 2.19
N GLY A 213 8.37 10.18 2.75
CA GLY A 213 8.80 10.15 4.15
C GLY A 213 7.67 10.03 5.17
N LYS A 214 6.44 9.73 4.74
CA LYS A 214 5.27 9.62 5.64
C LYS A 214 4.80 8.17 5.75
N MET A 215 4.39 7.80 6.96
CA MET A 215 3.55 6.62 7.20
C MET A 215 2.08 7.05 7.18
N LEU A 216 1.18 6.17 6.73
CA LEU A 216 -0.25 6.45 6.69
C LEU A 216 -0.93 5.81 7.91
N PRO A 217 -1.33 6.58 8.94
CA PRO A 217 -2.22 6.09 9.97
C PRO A 217 -3.64 5.93 9.40
N GLY A 218 -4.43 5.02 9.97
CA GLY A 218 -5.86 5.00 9.71
C GLY A 218 -6.55 6.24 10.29
N THR A 219 -7.60 6.70 9.62
CA THR A 219 -8.44 7.84 10.02
C THR A 219 -9.65 7.39 10.80
#